data_AF-A0A8I3AUU6-F1
#
_entry.id   AF-A0A8I3AUU6-F1
#
_cell.length_a   1.000
_cell.length_b   1.000
_cell.length_c   1.000
_cell.angle_alpha   90.00
_cell.angle_beta   90.00
_cell.angle_gamma   90.00
#
_symmetry.space_group_name_H-M   'P 1'
#
loop_
_entity.id
_entity.type
_entity.pdbx_description
1 polymer ?
#
loop_
_entity_poly.entity_id
_entity_poly.type
_entity_poly.pdbx_seq_one_letter_code
_entity_poly.pdbx_strand_id
1 'polypeptide(L)'
;MRAAETATAQLGPLLARSLIKNIGGGGARSELDKLSEPLKKMISQHSKSRSWLGDALRDEHCVGYQVTQQDREAFLKKVISLRGSRATNQVVREFWLAARGSKFAYAS
;
A
#
# COMPACT_ATOMS: atom_id res chain seq x y z
N MET A 1 -1.45 26.86 11.96
CA MET A 1 -1.58 25.39 11.99
C MET A 1 -2.54 24.79 10.93
N ARG A 2 -3.56 25.52 10.43
CA ARG A 2 -4.54 25.01 9.44
C ARG A 2 -4.01 24.68 8.03
N ALA A 3 -2.97 25.35 7.55
CA ALA A 3 -2.45 25.12 6.18
C ALA A 3 -1.82 23.73 5.99
N ALA A 4 -1.12 23.22 7.01
CA ALA A 4 -0.48 21.91 6.95
C ALA A 4 -1.53 20.78 6.89
N GLU A 5 -2.60 20.87 7.67
CA GLU A 5 -3.70 19.88 7.66
C GLU A 5 -4.42 19.82 6.32
N THR A 6 -4.68 20.99 5.70
CA THR A 6 -5.27 21.07 4.36
C THR A 6 -4.35 20.46 3.29
N ALA A 7 -3.05 20.76 3.35
CA ALA A 7 -2.07 20.19 2.42
C ALA A 7 -1.98 18.66 2.57
N THR A 8 -1.95 18.13 3.78
CA THR A 8 -1.98 16.68 4.03
C THR A 8 -3.28 16.05 3.50
N ALA A 9 -4.43 16.71 3.65
CA ALA A 9 -5.69 16.19 3.17
C ALA A 9 -5.76 16.08 1.64
N GLN A 10 -5.10 16.98 0.91
CA GLN A 10 -5.02 16.96 -0.55
C GLN A 10 -3.93 16.01 -1.08
N LEU A 11 -2.78 15.95 -0.41
CA LEU A 11 -1.64 15.13 -0.82
C LEU A 11 -1.78 13.67 -0.39
N GLY A 12 -2.49 13.39 0.71
CA GLY A 12 -2.71 12.05 1.24
C GLY A 12 -3.23 11.05 0.20
N PRO A 13 -4.32 11.35 -0.53
CA PRO A 13 -4.81 10.51 -1.63
C PRO A 13 -3.79 10.27 -2.74
N LEU A 14 -3.04 11.31 -3.14
CA LEU A 14 -2.03 11.22 -4.20
C LEU A 14 -0.85 10.34 -3.79
N LEU A 15 -0.40 10.49 -2.55
CA LEU A 15 0.64 9.66 -1.96
C LEU A 15 0.17 8.20 -1.84
N ALA A 16 -1.08 7.98 -1.39
CA ALA A 16 -1.65 6.63 -1.29
C ALA A 16 -1.69 5.95 -2.66
N ARG A 17 -2.16 6.65 -3.70
CA ARG A 17 -2.15 6.15 -5.08
C ARG A 17 -0.74 5.79 -5.56
N SER A 18 0.24 6.66 -5.34
CA SER A 18 1.63 6.39 -5.75
C SER A 18 2.22 5.18 -5.01
N LEU A 19 1.98 5.07 -3.70
CA LEU A 19 2.42 3.93 -2.90
C LEU A 19 1.78 2.63 -3.38
N ILE A 20 0.45 2.61 -3.55
CA ILE A 20 -0.27 1.42 -4.01
C ILE A 20 0.14 1.06 -5.44
N LYS A 21 0.37 2.01 -6.35
CA LYS A 21 0.87 1.72 -7.71
C LYS A 21 2.19 0.96 -7.70
N ASN A 22 3.12 1.37 -6.84
CA ASN A 22 4.42 0.70 -6.73
C ASN A 22 4.32 -0.64 -6.00
N ILE A 23 3.59 -0.70 -4.89
CA ILE A 23 3.37 -1.91 -4.09
C ILE A 23 2.53 -2.94 -4.84
N GLY A 24 1.60 -2.51 -5.68
CA GLY A 24 0.74 -3.32 -6.54
C GLY A 24 1.42 -3.87 -7.79
N GLY A 25 2.76 -3.84 -7.83
CA GLY A 25 3.57 -4.49 -8.87
C GLY A 25 4.35 -3.54 -9.78
N GLY A 26 4.16 -2.22 -9.66
CA GLY A 26 4.88 -1.24 -10.47
C GLY A 26 6.30 -0.93 -10.00
N GLY A 27 6.61 -1.13 -8.73
CA GLY A 27 7.94 -0.85 -8.14
C GLY A 27 8.88 -2.07 -8.19
N ALA A 28 10.18 -1.82 -8.09
CA ALA A 28 11.17 -2.89 -8.00
C ALA A 28 11.13 -3.57 -6.62
N ARG A 29 11.43 -4.87 -6.57
CA ARG A 29 11.46 -5.65 -5.30
C ARG A 29 12.39 -5.03 -4.26
N SER A 30 13.54 -4.53 -4.69
CA SER A 30 14.55 -3.89 -3.83
C SER A 30 14.06 -2.59 -3.19
N GLU A 31 13.01 -1.96 -3.75
CA GLU A 31 12.46 -0.70 -3.24
C GLU A 31 11.37 -0.89 -2.19
N LEU A 32 10.84 -2.11 -2.03
CA LEU A 32 9.68 -2.37 -1.17
C LEU A 32 9.90 -1.99 0.29
N ASP A 33 11.10 -2.17 0.81
CA ASP A 33 11.44 -1.74 2.17
C ASP A 33 11.42 -0.20 2.28
N LYS A 34 11.95 0.51 1.28
CA LYS A 34 11.92 1.97 1.23
C LYS A 34 10.49 2.51 1.07
N LEU A 35 9.64 1.84 0.29
CA LEU A 35 8.23 2.19 0.09
C LEU A 35 7.37 1.90 1.33
N SER A 36 7.78 0.92 2.14
CA SER A 36 7.07 0.58 3.38
C SER A 36 7.18 1.69 4.42
N GLU A 37 8.29 2.43 4.47
CA GLU A 37 8.47 3.53 5.43
C GLU A 37 7.43 4.67 5.33
N PRO A 38 7.19 5.29 4.15
CA PRO A 38 6.13 6.28 4.01
C PRO A 38 4.72 5.68 4.20
N LEU A 39 4.48 4.42 3.82
CA LEU A 39 3.22 3.73 4.09
C LEU A 39 2.96 3.62 5.60
N LYS A 40 3.95 3.16 6.38
CA LYS A 40 3.86 3.05 7.84
C LYS A 40 3.56 4.40 8.48
N LYS A 41 4.29 5.45 8.07
CA LYS A 41 4.07 6.82 8.57
C LYS A 41 2.66 7.32 8.26
N MET A 42 2.17 7.10 7.04
CA MET A 42 0.81 7.48 6.67
C MET A 42 -0.24 6.79 7.55
N ILE A 43 -0.08 5.48 7.79
CA ILE A 43 -1.00 4.70 8.61
C ILE A 43 -0.96 5.12 10.08
N SER A 44 0.23 5.36 10.63
CA SER A 44 0.39 5.70 12.05
C SER A 44 0.02 7.15 12.38
N GLN A 45 0.13 8.08 11.41
CA GLN A 45 -0.06 9.51 11.66
C GLN A 45 -1.41 10.05 11.19
N HIS A 46 -2.10 9.37 10.26
CA HIS A 46 -3.34 9.90 9.68
C HIS A 46 -4.49 8.90 9.76
N SER A 47 -5.56 9.27 10.48
CA SER A 47 -6.78 8.48 10.58
C SER A 47 -7.47 8.23 9.23
N LYS A 48 -7.30 9.17 8.28
CA LYS A 48 -7.83 9.06 6.90
C LYS A 48 -7.06 8.08 6.00
N SER A 49 -5.90 7.58 6.44
CA SER A 49 -5.07 6.64 5.66
C SER A 49 -5.85 5.44 5.14
N ARG A 50 -6.75 4.86 5.95
CA ARG A 50 -7.61 3.75 5.55
C ARG A 50 -8.48 4.07 4.33
N SER A 51 -9.07 5.27 4.29
CA SER A 51 -9.89 5.70 3.16
C SER A 51 -9.03 5.86 1.91
N TRP A 52 -7.94 6.63 2.02
CA TRP A 52 -7.06 6.93 0.89
C TRP A 52 -6.44 5.67 0.27
N LEU A 53 -5.96 4.75 1.10
CA LEU A 53 -5.41 3.47 0.64
C LEU A 53 -6.51 2.59 0.05
N GLY A 54 -7.71 2.58 0.63
CA GLY A 54 -8.86 1.85 0.09
C GLY A 54 -9.30 2.36 -1.28
N ASP A 55 -9.33 3.68 -1.48
CA ASP A 55 -9.63 4.31 -2.77
C ASP A 55 -8.57 3.93 -3.81
N ALA A 56 -7.29 4.00 -3.44
CA ALA A 56 -6.18 3.63 -4.33
C ALA A 56 -6.18 2.14 -4.68
N LEU A 57 -6.54 1.25 -3.76
CA LEU A 57 -6.63 -0.20 -4.00
C LEU A 57 -7.80 -0.58 -4.92
N ARG A 58 -8.90 0.19 -4.92
CA ARG A 58 -10.02 -0.04 -5.85
C ARG A 58 -9.69 0.34 -7.30
N ASP A 59 -8.69 1.20 -7.51
CA ASP A 59 -8.27 1.59 -8.86
C ASP A 59 -7.42 0.49 -9.52
N GLU A 60 -7.94 -0.08 -10.60
CA GLU A 60 -7.26 -1.11 -11.40
C GLU A 60 -5.97 -0.60 -12.07
N HIS A 61 -5.82 0.70 -12.29
CA HIS A 61 -4.57 1.29 -12.78
C HIS A 61 -3.48 1.36 -11.70
N CYS A 62 -3.84 1.18 -10.43
CA CYS A 62 -2.91 1.17 -9.31
C CYS A 62 -2.52 -0.25 -8.87
N VAL A 63 -3.20 -1.30 -9.32
CA VAL A 63 -2.95 -2.66 -8.83
C VAL A 63 -2.91 -3.64 -9.99
N GLY A 64 -1.91 -4.53 -10.01
CA GLY A 64 -1.82 -5.57 -11.04
C GLY A 64 -3.06 -6.46 -11.11
N TYR A 65 -3.43 -6.88 -12.33
CA TYR A 65 -4.61 -7.69 -12.61
C TYR A 65 -4.65 -9.07 -11.92
N GLN A 66 -3.55 -9.50 -11.29
CA GLN A 66 -3.41 -10.81 -10.67
C GLN A 66 -4.04 -10.89 -9.27
N VAL A 67 -4.34 -9.76 -8.63
CA VAL A 67 -5.01 -9.73 -7.31
C VAL A 67 -6.47 -9.34 -7.42
N THR A 68 -7.31 -10.16 -6.78
CA THR A 68 -8.75 -9.95 -6.72
C THR A 68 -9.11 -8.78 -5.79
N GLN A 69 -10.34 -8.29 -5.88
CA GLN A 69 -10.85 -7.27 -4.94
C GLN A 69 -10.75 -7.75 -3.48
N GLN A 70 -11.00 -9.05 -3.23
CA GLN A 70 -10.87 -9.65 -1.92
C GLN A 70 -9.43 -9.63 -1.39
N ASP A 71 -8.44 -9.90 -2.23
CA ASP A 71 -7.02 -9.84 -1.84
C ASP A 71 -6.61 -8.41 -1.46
N ARG A 72 -7.09 -7.42 -2.22
CA ARG A 72 -6.86 -5.99 -1.95
C ARG A 72 -7.46 -5.56 -0.62
N GLU A 73 -8.67 -6.00 -0.31
CA GLU A 73 -9.33 -5.74 0.97
C GLU A 73 -8.62 -6.42 2.14
N ALA A 74 -8.18 -7.68 1.96
CA ALA A 74 -7.41 -8.41 2.95
C ALA A 74 -6.07 -7.72 3.24
N PHE A 75 -5.37 -7.27 2.20
CA PHE A 75 -4.15 -6.47 2.33
C PHE A 75 -4.40 -5.19 3.14
N LEU A 76 -5.42 -4.40 2.78
CA LEU A 76 -5.78 -3.18 3.50
C LEU A 76 -6.06 -3.45 4.98
N LYS A 77 -6.86 -4.48 5.27
CA LYS A 77 -7.18 -4.87 6.65
C LYS A 77 -5.92 -5.21 7.44
N LYS A 78 -5.01 -6.00 6.85
CA LYS A 78 -3.73 -6.39 7.48
C LYS A 78 -2.87 -5.16 7.78
N VAL A 79 -2.55 -4.32 6.79
CA VAL A 79 -1.64 -3.18 7.01
C VAL A 79 -2.19 -2.15 8.00
N ILE A 80 -3.52 -1.90 7.99
CA ILE A 80 -4.16 -1.01 8.96
C ILE A 80 -4.08 -1.60 10.38
N SER A 81 -4.29 -2.91 10.54
CA SER A 81 -4.21 -3.56 11.86
C SER A 81 -2.80 -3.52 12.45
N LEU A 82 -1.78 -3.56 11.60
CA LEU A 82 -0.37 -3.54 12.00
C LEU A 82 0.12 -2.15 12.43
N ARG A 83 -0.65 -1.09 12.15
CA ARG A 83 -0.37 0.31 12.54
C ARG A 83 1.08 0.76 12.29
N GLY A 84 1.66 0.33 11.17
CA GLY A 84 3.01 0.70 10.78
C GLY A 84 4.14 -0.07 11.47
N SER A 85 3.84 -1.19 12.15
CA SER A 85 4.86 -2.08 12.73
C SER A 85 5.79 -2.70 11.67
N ARG A 86 6.89 -3.31 12.10
CA ARG A 86 7.86 -4.00 11.21
C ARG A 86 7.23 -5.08 10.34
N ALA A 87 6.18 -5.75 10.84
CA ALA A 87 5.43 -6.76 10.09
C ALA A 87 4.75 -6.20 8.82
N THR A 88 4.57 -4.87 8.72
CA THR A 88 4.03 -4.21 7.52
C THR A 88 4.87 -4.54 6.28
N ASN A 89 6.20 -4.62 6.41
CA ASN A 89 7.09 -4.92 5.28
C ASN A 89 6.79 -6.30 4.70
N GLN A 90 6.49 -7.28 5.56
CA GLN A 90 6.17 -8.63 5.13
C GLN A 90 4.87 -8.66 4.33
N VAL A 91 3.81 -8.03 4.85
CA VAL A 91 2.52 -7.91 4.17
C VAL A 91 2.64 -7.18 2.82
N VAL A 92 3.47 -6.14 2.75
CA VAL A 92 3.77 -5.43 1.49
C VAL A 92 4.45 -6.33 0.46
N ARG A 93 5.45 -7.13 0.88
CA ARG A 93 6.14 -8.05 -0.03
C ARG A 93 5.23 -9.16 -0.54
N GLU A 94 4.42 -9.75 0.33
CA GLU A 94 3.44 -10.78 -0.05
C GLU A 94 2.44 -10.25 -1.07
N PHE A 95 1.89 -9.06 -0.82
CA PHE A 95 0.94 -8.44 -1.74
C PHE A 95 1.58 -8.06 -3.09
N TRP A 96 2.81 -7.52 -3.08
CA TRP A 96 3.55 -7.22 -4.31
C TRP A 96 3.82 -8.47 -5.14
N LEU A 97 4.18 -9.59 -4.50
CA LEU A 97 4.36 -10.87 -5.17
C LEU A 97 3.05 -11.35 -5.81
N ALA A 98 1.94 -11.32 -5.06
CA ALA A 98 0.63 -11.68 -5.58
C ALA A 98 0.21 -10.81 -6.78
N ALA A 99 0.41 -9.49 -6.70
CA ALA A 99 0.01 -8.55 -7.74
C ALA A 99 0.80 -8.71 -9.05
N ARG A 100 2.03 -9.23 -9.00
CA ARG A 100 2.84 -9.53 -10.20
C ARG A 100 2.65 -10.96 -10.75
N GLY A 101 1.98 -11.83 -10.01
CA GLY A 101 1.72 -13.21 -10.39
C GLY A 101 2.88 -14.18 -10.11
N SER A 102 2.55 -15.47 -10.21
CA SER A 102 3.29 -16.63 -9.68
C SER A 102 4.67 -16.89 -10.29
N LYS A 103 5.11 -16.14 -11.32
CA LYS A 103 6.48 -16.23 -11.84
C LYS A 103 7.56 -15.85 -10.81
N PHE A 104 7.17 -15.27 -9.68
CA PHE A 104 8.06 -14.83 -8.61
C PHE A 104 7.80 -15.51 -7.26
N ALA A 105 6.84 -16.45 -7.19
CA ALA A 105 6.70 -17.31 -6.02
C ALA A 105 7.86 -18.31 -6.07
N TYR A 106 8.92 -18.05 -5.31
CA TYR A 106 9.92 -19.08 -5.05
C TYR A 106 9.18 -20.26 -4.42
N ALA A 107 9.25 -21.42 -5.08
CA ALA A 107 8.98 -22.69 -4.44
C ALA A 107 9.82 -22.73 -3.16
N SER A 108 9.13 -22.91 -2.02
CA SER A 108 9.77 -23.31 -0.77
C SER A 108 10.22 -24.75 -0.88
#